data_AF-A0A242KYD8-F1
#
_entry.id   AF-A0A242KYD8-F1
#
_cell.length_a   1.000
_cell.length_b   1.000
_cell.length_c   1.000
_cell.angle_alpha   90.00
_cell.angle_beta   90.00
_cell.angle_gamma   90.00
#
_symmetry.space_group_name_H-M   'P 1'
#
loop_
_entity.id
_entity.type
_entity.pdbx_description
1 polymer ?
#
loop_
_entity_poly.entity_id
_entity_poly.type
_entity_poly.pdbx_seq_one_letter_code
_entity_poly.pdbx_strand_id
1 'polypeptide(L)' 'MDKKTYCLKIKFKIPFHWYLFKIKFQSLFNVNLATRTLEWFSSDFKENQSKYVKVVQSKP' A
#
# COMPACT_ATOMS: atom_id res chain seq x y z
N MET A 1 -4.64 20.59 -11.26
CA MET A 1 -5.14 19.40 -10.53
C MET A 1 -4.00 18.84 -9.69
N ASP A 2 -4.11 18.93 -8.36
CA ASP A 2 -3.13 18.39 -7.43
C ASP A 2 -3.10 16.86 -7.50
N LYS A 3 -2.09 16.34 -8.20
CA LYS A 3 -1.82 14.91 -8.30
C LYS A 3 -1.23 14.42 -6.98
N LYS A 4 -2.08 13.98 -6.06
CA LYS A 4 -1.60 13.28 -4.86
C LYS A 4 -1.11 11.89 -5.24
N THR A 5 0.17 11.66 -4.96
CA THR A 5 0.82 10.36 -5.13
C THR A 5 0.87 9.67 -3.78
N TYR A 6 0.44 8.43 -3.75
CA TYR A 6 0.43 7.60 -2.55
C TYR A 6 1.36 6.42 -2.78
N CYS A 7 2.23 6.13 -1.79
CA CYS A 7 3.16 5.02 -1.87
C CYS A 7 2.80 3.98 -0.81
N LEU A 8 2.49 2.76 -1.25
CA LEU A 8 2.33 1.60 -0.40
C LEU A 8 3.62 0.79 -0.44
N LYS A 9 4.17 0.46 0.73
CA LYS A 9 5.33 -0.42 0.84
C LYS A 9 4.88 -1.73 1.47
N ILE A 10 5.08 -2.82 0.76
CA ILE A 10 4.73 -4.15 1.23
C ILE A 10 6.02 -4.96 1.40
N LYS A 11 6.26 -5.45 2.61
CA LYS A 11 7.37 -6.35 2.93
C LYS A 11 6.86 -7.78 2.96
N PHE A 12 7.40 -8.64 2.13
CA PHE A 12 7.09 -10.06 2.09
C PHE A 12 8.32 -10.88 2.47
N LYS A 13 8.12 -11.99 3.18
CA LYS A 13 9.15 -12.98 3.50
C LYS A 13 8.84 -14.26 2.75
N ILE A 14 9.62 -14.53 1.73
CA ILE A 14 9.70 -15.81 1.03
C ILE A 14 10.93 -16.52 1.61
N PRO A 15 10.98 -17.86 1.75
CA PRO A 15 12.03 -18.54 2.52
C PRO A 15 13.43 -17.91 2.41
N PHE A 16 13.98 -17.59 3.58
CA PHE A 16 15.29 -16.97 3.83
C PHE A 16 15.52 -15.51 3.38
N HIS A 17 14.60 -14.87 2.65
CA HIS A 17 14.80 -13.50 2.14
C HIS A 17 13.59 -12.58 2.37
N TRP A 18 13.86 -11.31 2.69
CA TRP A 18 12.86 -10.24 2.77
C TRP A 18 12.83 -9.46 1.46
N TYR A 19 11.65 -9.37 0.86
CA TYR A 19 11.40 -8.61 -0.36
C TYR A 19 10.59 -7.37 -0.03
N LEU A 20 10.97 -6.23 -0.63
CA LEU A 20 10.26 -4.97 -0.49
C LEU A 20 9.62 -4.58 -1.82
N PHE A 21 8.30 -4.64 -1.87
CA PHE A 21 7.52 -4.16 -3.00
C PHE A 21 7.04 -2.74 -2.71
N LYS A 22 7.27 -1.83 -3.65
CA LYS A 22 6.77 -0.45 -3.59
C LYS A 22 5.73 -0.27 -4.69
N ILE A 23 4.48 -0.07 -4.30
CA ILE A 23 3.39 0.23 -5.23
C ILE A 23 3.10 1.72 -5.13
N LYS A 24 3.19 2.44 -6.24
CA LYS A 24 2.87 3.86 -6.34
C LYS A 24 1.52 4.02 -7.01
N PHE A 25 0.61 4.70 -6.34
CA PHE A 25 -0.70 5.08 -6.86
C PHE A 25 -0.72 6.57 -7.12
N GLN A 26 -1.26 6.97 -8.26
CA GLN A 26 -1.47 8.38 -8.59
C GLN A 26 -2.97 8.60 -8.74
N SER A 27 -3.52 9.56 -7.98
CA SER A 27 -4.91 9.95 -8.17
C SER A 27 -5.05 10.71 -9.50
N LEU A 28 -5.78 10.13 -10.45
CA LEU A 28 -5.98 10.71 -11.78
C LEU A 28 -7.18 11.67 -11.85
N PHE A 29 -8.22 11.43 -11.04
CA PHE A 29 -9.51 12.13 -11.21
C PHE A 29 -10.19 12.56 -9.90
N ASN A 30 -10.25 11.70 -8.87
CA ASN A 30 -10.95 11.99 -7.62
C ASN A 30 -10.13 11.54 -6.41
N VAL A 31 -9.62 12.52 -5.66
CA VAL A 31 -8.78 12.31 -4.47
C VAL A 31 -9.53 11.57 -3.36
N ASN A 32 -10.83 11.79 -3.22
CA ASN A 32 -11.64 11.17 -2.18
C ASN A 32 -11.88 9.68 -2.48
N LEU A 33 -12.18 9.37 -3.75
CA LEU A 33 -12.29 7.99 -4.23
C LEU A 33 -10.94 7.27 -4.08
N ALA A 34 -9.85 7.90 -4.51
CA ALA A 34 -8.50 7.33 -4.39
C ALA A 34 -8.11 7.05 -2.93
N THR A 35 -8.48 7.93 -2.00
CA THR A 35 -8.21 7.75 -0.57
C THR A 35 -9.02 6.57 -0.01
N ARG A 36 -10.32 6.48 -0.32
CA ARG A 36 -11.16 5.34 0.08
C ARG A 36 -10.66 4.01 -0.49
N THR A 37 -10.24 3.98 -1.75
CA THR A 37 -9.65 2.78 -2.36
C THR A 37 -8.36 2.37 -1.66
N LEU A 38 -7.51 3.33 -1.28
CA LEU A 38 -6.30 3.05 -0.51
C LEU A 38 -6.59 2.52 0.89
N GLU A 39 -7.63 3.03 1.55
CA GLU A 39 -8.07 2.53 2.84
C GLU A 39 -8.60 1.10 2.74
N TRP A 40 -9.44 0.82 1.73
CA TRP A 40 -9.99 -0.52 1.49
C TRP A 40 -8.88 -1.53 1.20
N PHE A 41 -7.97 -1.19 0.28
CA PHE A 41 -6.81 -2.01 -0.03
C PHE A 41 -5.93 -2.22 1.21
N SER A 42 -5.65 -1.17 1.98
CA SER A 42 -4.86 -1.29 3.23
C SER A 42 -5.55 -2.16 4.29
N SER A 43 -6.89 -2.21 4.31
CA SER A 43 -7.66 -3.08 5.21
C SER A 43 -7.48 -4.56 4.85
N ASP A 44 -7.64 -4.91 3.57
CA ASP A 44 -7.41 -6.28 3.09
C ASP A 44 -5.99 -6.76 3.44
N PHE A 45 -5.00 -5.88 3.28
CA PHE A 45 -3.62 -6.19 3.65
C PHE A 45 -3.37 -6.27 5.16
N LYS A 46 -4.13 -5.56 5.99
CA LYS A 46 -4.07 -5.65 7.46
C LYS A 46 -4.65 -6.96 7.95
N GLU A 47 -5.79 -7.39 7.41
CA GLU A 47 -6.42 -8.67 7.76
C GLU A 47 -5.53 -9.85 7.37
N ASN A 48 -4.72 -9.69 6.32
CA ASN A 48 -3.77 -10.70 5.86
C ASN A 48 -2.33 -10.51 6.41
N GLN A 49 -2.14 -9.70 7.47
CA GLN A 49 -0.83 -9.60 8.14
C GLN A 49 -0.47 -10.91 8.83
N SER A 50 0.64 -11.51 8.39
CA SER A 50 1.18 -12.73 8.96
C SER A 50 2.68 -12.59 9.20
N LYS A 51 3.30 -13.62 9.78
CA LYS A 51 4.78 -13.68 9.93
C LYS A 51 5.55 -13.52 8.61
N TYR A 52 4.85 -13.62 7.47
CA TYR A 52 5.43 -13.50 6.13
C TYR A 52 5.03 -12.23 5.37
N VAL A 53 4.08 -11.44 5.86
CA VAL A 53 3.60 -10.24 5.15
C VAL A 53 3.40 -9.09 6.13
N LYS A 54 4.14 -7.99 5.93
CA LYS A 54 4.02 -6.76 6.71
C LYS A 54 3.85 -5.56 5.77
N VAL A 55 2.75 -4.85 5.94
CA VAL A 55 2.42 -3.69 5.08
C VAL A 55 2.66 -2.42 5.86
N VAL A 56 3.43 -1.50 5.28
CA VAL A 56 3.74 -0.19 5.86
C VAL A 56 3.31 0.88 4.87
N GLN A 57 2.22 1.58 5.19
CA GLN A 57 1.82 2.75 4.44
C GLN A 57 2.77 3.90 4.79
N SER A 58 3.47 4.44 3.79
CA SER A 58 4.20 5.70 3.97
C SER A 58 3.36 6.81 3.37
N LYS A 59 2.87 7.73 4.21
CA LYS A 59 2.40 9.02 3.70
C LYS A 59 3.60 9.73 3.04
N PRO A 60 3.37 10.46 1.94
CA PRO A 60 4.37 11.39 1.42
C PRO A 60 4.74 12.44 2.49
#